data_AF-A0A2H0AIG2-F1
#
_entry.id   AF-A0A2H0AIG2-F1
#
_cell.length_a   1.000
_cell.length_b   1.000
_cell.length_c   1.000
_cell.angle_alpha   90.00
_cell.angle_beta   90.00
_cell.angle_gamma   90.00
#
_symmetry.space_group_name_H-M   'P 1'
#
loop_
_entity.id
_entity.type
_entity.pdbx_description
1 polymer ?
#
loop_
_entity_poly.entity_id
_entity_poly.type
_entity_poly.pdbx_seq_one_letter_code
_entity_poly.pdbx_strand_id
1 'polypeptide(L)'
;MTIKGIDEQGRRISSKDFETLVQQAAESSTNLVLETYGQHNVGGRIFAKLGPVAIQIAGPAGQRLGCMGQPNVTITCKGSASDDVGYLNIGADIVVLGDATNGVCNAMAEGRVMIRGSIGARGLTMTKWNPEYNRPELWVLGSVGDTFAEFNCGGIGVVCGVEAKNSANVLGYRPCVGMVGGWIYFHGQTDGSYSRNNCKEIKPDDEQWQWLVQRLPEYLEKIGRPELLAPLAVREEWKILMSITPQERALMFAGPMPMAQFRAKVWTPALGGDPLRDLAPGLDRSPIGVIETGDLRRRQPYWANQQSSAPCAFFCPVHIPTIDRLRLIREGKIEEAYQLVLDYTPLPASVCGAVCPNLCMQNCSRQYVDEAIDVAFLGRAVQAAKPPKPAPALGKKVAIIGGGPGGMNAAWQLAK
;
A
#
# COMPACT_ATOMS: atom_id res chain seq x y z
N MET A 1 -20.78 -9.69 -28.28
CA MET A 1 -21.87 -8.96 -27.57
C MET A 1 -21.35 -7.60 -27.12
N THR A 2 -22.13 -6.53 -27.28
CA THR A 2 -21.73 -5.18 -26.84
C THR A 2 -22.48 -4.80 -25.57
N ILE A 3 -21.76 -4.33 -24.55
CA ILE A 3 -22.30 -3.91 -23.26
C ILE A 3 -21.95 -2.43 -23.08
N LYS A 4 -22.97 -1.61 -22.80
CA LYS A 4 -22.82 -0.17 -22.64
C LYS A 4 -22.78 0.24 -21.18
N GLY A 5 -21.82 1.10 -20.84
CA GLY A 5 -21.69 1.70 -19.51
C GLY A 5 -22.62 2.90 -19.27
N ILE A 6 -23.72 2.99 -20.02
CA ILE A 6 -24.74 4.04 -19.92
C ILE A 6 -26.13 3.42 -19.96
N ASP A 7 -27.09 4.07 -19.31
CA ASP A 7 -28.51 3.71 -19.36
C ASP A 7 -29.20 4.25 -20.63
N GLU A 8 -30.49 3.93 -20.78
CA GLU A 8 -31.32 4.39 -21.91
C GLU A 8 -31.45 5.92 -21.98
N GLN A 9 -31.27 6.60 -20.86
CA GLN A 9 -31.28 8.06 -20.75
C GLN A 9 -29.90 8.69 -21.00
N GLY A 10 -28.89 7.88 -21.36
CA GLY A 10 -27.53 8.32 -21.65
C GLY A 10 -26.69 8.65 -20.42
N ARG A 11 -27.11 8.24 -19.21
CA ARG A 11 -26.38 8.49 -17.97
C ARG A 11 -25.46 7.33 -17.65
N ARG A 12 -24.27 7.65 -17.14
CA ARG A 12 -23.27 6.65 -16.73
C ARG A 12 -23.82 5.76 -15.61
N ILE A 13 -23.91 4.45 -15.85
CA ILE A 13 -24.29 3.49 -14.81
C ILE A 13 -23.13 3.23 -13.84
N SER A 14 -23.44 2.70 -12.65
CA SER A 14 -22.42 2.41 -11.65
C SER A 14 -21.46 1.30 -12.13
N SER A 15 -20.22 1.30 -11.63
CA SER A 15 -19.25 0.24 -11.96
C SER A 15 -19.75 -1.15 -11.56
N LYS A 16 -20.56 -1.25 -10.49
CA LYS A 16 -21.16 -2.50 -10.01
C LYS A 16 -22.20 -3.03 -10.99
N ASP A 17 -23.10 -2.16 -11.45
CA ASP A 17 -24.18 -2.56 -12.35
C ASP A 17 -23.60 -2.93 -13.71
N PHE A 18 -22.61 -2.17 -14.19
CA PHE A 18 -21.86 -2.51 -15.40
C PHE A 18 -21.18 -3.88 -15.29
N GLU A 19 -20.47 -4.15 -14.20
CA GLU A 19 -19.83 -5.46 -13.98
C GLU A 19 -20.86 -6.61 -14.00
N THR A 20 -22.05 -6.40 -13.41
CA THR A 20 -23.11 -7.41 -13.42
C THR A 20 -23.57 -7.74 -14.83
N LEU A 21 -23.74 -6.71 -15.69
CA LEU A 21 -24.08 -6.90 -17.10
C LEU A 21 -22.96 -7.63 -17.86
N VAL A 22 -21.70 -7.31 -17.59
CA VAL A 22 -20.54 -7.96 -18.23
C VAL A 22 -20.45 -9.43 -17.84
N GLN A 23 -20.64 -9.75 -16.56
CA GLN A 23 -20.62 -11.13 -16.06
C GLN A 23 -21.72 -11.97 -16.72
N GLN A 24 -22.95 -11.46 -16.78
CA GLN A 24 -24.07 -12.12 -17.46
C GLN A 24 -23.78 -12.34 -18.95
N ALA A 25 -23.22 -11.33 -19.63
CA ALA A 25 -22.85 -11.46 -21.03
C ALA A 25 -21.77 -12.53 -21.25
N ALA A 26 -20.80 -12.65 -20.34
CA ALA A 26 -19.73 -13.63 -20.41
C ALA A 26 -20.22 -15.09 -20.26
N GLU A 27 -21.40 -15.32 -19.67
CA GLU A 27 -21.99 -16.66 -19.57
C GLU A 27 -22.49 -17.21 -20.91
N SER A 28 -22.71 -16.33 -21.89
CA SER A 28 -23.29 -16.68 -23.20
C SER A 28 -22.41 -16.25 -24.39
N SER A 29 -21.35 -15.49 -24.16
CA SER A 29 -20.50 -14.96 -25.23
C SER A 29 -19.02 -14.94 -24.85
N THR A 30 -18.18 -15.40 -25.76
CA THR A 30 -16.71 -15.35 -25.66
C THR A 30 -16.11 -14.09 -26.26
N ASN A 31 -16.90 -13.25 -26.94
CA ASN A 31 -16.41 -12.03 -27.59
C ASN A 31 -17.22 -10.83 -27.11
N LEU A 32 -16.63 -10.00 -26.26
CA LEU A 32 -17.29 -8.88 -25.62
C LEU A 32 -16.70 -7.55 -26.09
N VAL A 33 -17.56 -6.57 -26.34
CA VAL A 33 -17.17 -5.17 -26.56
C VAL A 33 -17.78 -4.35 -25.43
N LEU A 34 -16.92 -3.75 -24.62
CA LEU A 34 -17.30 -2.99 -23.43
C LEU A 34 -17.17 -1.50 -23.75
N GLU A 35 -18.30 -0.84 -24.00
CA GLU A 35 -18.36 0.61 -24.19
C GLU A 35 -18.32 1.29 -22.82
N THR A 36 -17.15 1.81 -22.46
CA THR A 36 -16.87 2.34 -21.12
C THR A 36 -16.85 3.87 -21.09
N TYR A 37 -17.19 4.41 -19.92
CA TYR A 37 -17.32 5.83 -19.62
C TYR A 37 -16.69 6.11 -18.23
N GLY A 38 -15.52 5.52 -17.97
CA GLY A 38 -14.79 5.63 -16.70
C GLY A 38 -15.23 4.63 -15.64
N GLN A 39 -15.84 3.49 -15.99
CA GLN A 39 -16.10 2.40 -15.03
C GLN A 39 -14.79 1.80 -14.53
N HIS A 40 -14.78 1.38 -13.27
CA HIS A 40 -13.62 0.77 -12.60
C HIS A 40 -13.73 -0.76 -12.65
N ASN A 41 -12.61 -1.47 -12.49
CA ASN A 41 -12.52 -2.93 -12.45
C ASN A 41 -12.97 -3.65 -13.75
N VAL A 42 -12.94 -2.96 -14.89
CA VAL A 42 -13.52 -3.47 -16.13
C VAL A 42 -12.73 -4.68 -16.67
N GLY A 43 -13.44 -5.74 -17.05
CA GLY A 43 -12.89 -6.89 -17.79
C GLY A 43 -12.12 -7.90 -16.94
N GLY A 44 -12.00 -7.68 -15.63
CA GLY A 44 -11.17 -8.48 -14.74
C GLY A 44 -11.68 -9.89 -14.46
N ARG A 45 -12.65 -10.02 -13.54
CA ARG A 45 -13.08 -11.29 -12.91
C ARG A 45 -13.95 -12.17 -13.81
N ILE A 46 -13.60 -12.32 -15.07
CA ILE A 46 -14.35 -13.11 -16.04
C ILE A 46 -13.79 -14.53 -16.09
N PHE A 47 -14.63 -15.52 -15.83
CA PHE A 47 -14.24 -16.93 -15.91
C PHE A 47 -14.61 -17.47 -17.30
N ALA A 48 -13.61 -17.97 -18.03
CA ALA A 48 -13.72 -18.48 -19.39
C ALA A 48 -14.43 -19.85 -19.48
N LYS A 49 -15.70 -19.93 -19.03
CA LYS A 49 -16.48 -21.19 -18.96
C LYS A 49 -16.76 -21.82 -20.33
N LEU A 50 -16.90 -20.99 -21.38
CA LEU A 50 -17.22 -21.43 -22.74
C LEU A 50 -15.98 -21.63 -23.62
N GLY A 51 -14.77 -21.41 -23.08
CA GLY A 51 -13.52 -21.30 -23.83
C GLY A 51 -12.94 -19.87 -23.78
N PRO A 52 -11.84 -19.61 -24.51
CA PRO A 52 -11.13 -18.34 -24.44
C PRO A 52 -12.01 -17.13 -24.70
N VAL A 53 -11.90 -16.11 -23.85
CA VAL A 53 -12.74 -14.89 -23.90
C VAL A 53 -11.91 -13.71 -24.37
N ALA A 54 -12.35 -13.04 -25.44
CA ALA A 54 -11.78 -11.80 -25.93
C ALA A 54 -12.68 -10.61 -25.54
N ILE A 55 -12.09 -9.62 -24.88
CA ILE A 55 -12.78 -8.43 -24.39
C ILE A 55 -12.12 -7.20 -25.02
N GLN A 56 -12.88 -6.41 -25.78
CA GLN A 56 -12.44 -5.13 -26.31
C GLN A 56 -13.02 -3.99 -25.49
N ILE A 57 -12.17 -3.08 -24.99
CA ILE A 57 -12.63 -1.88 -24.28
C ILE A 57 -12.70 -0.72 -25.27
N ALA A 58 -13.91 -0.24 -25.48
CA ALA A 58 -14.25 0.85 -26.39
C ALA A 58 -14.65 2.10 -25.58
N GLY A 59 -13.66 2.79 -25.01
CA GLY A 59 -13.88 4.00 -24.21
C GLY A 59 -12.85 4.16 -23.09
N PRO A 60 -12.92 5.27 -22.33
CA PRO A 60 -12.06 5.45 -21.16
C PRO A 60 -12.38 4.45 -20.07
N ALA A 61 -11.38 3.65 -19.68
CA ALA A 61 -11.44 2.80 -18.50
C ALA A 61 -11.00 3.58 -17.26
N GLY A 62 -11.75 3.45 -16.17
CA GLY A 62 -11.30 3.92 -14.86
C GLY A 62 -10.26 2.99 -14.25
N GLN A 63 -10.04 3.12 -12.95
CA GLN A 63 -9.01 2.36 -12.24
C GLN A 63 -9.25 0.84 -12.33
N ARG A 64 -8.17 0.07 -12.24
CA ARG A 64 -8.15 -1.39 -12.11
C ARG A 64 -8.66 -2.15 -13.32
N LEU A 65 -8.34 -1.66 -14.52
CA LEU A 65 -8.60 -2.41 -15.75
C LEU A 65 -7.98 -3.81 -15.67
N GLY A 66 -8.78 -4.86 -15.90
CA GLY A 66 -8.34 -6.25 -15.88
C GLY A 66 -7.91 -6.76 -14.50
N CYS A 67 -8.39 -6.17 -13.40
CA CYS A 67 -8.02 -6.63 -12.07
C CYS A 67 -8.49 -8.06 -11.79
N MET A 68 -7.67 -8.87 -11.12
CA MET A 68 -7.97 -10.29 -10.87
C MET A 68 -8.29 -11.06 -12.17
N GLY A 69 -7.63 -10.68 -13.26
CA GLY A 69 -7.76 -11.32 -14.56
C GLY A 69 -7.48 -12.81 -14.50
N GLN A 70 -8.31 -13.58 -15.19
CA GLN A 70 -8.27 -15.05 -15.17
C GLN A 70 -7.54 -15.61 -16.41
N PRO A 71 -6.99 -16.82 -16.32
CA PRO A 71 -6.47 -17.55 -17.48
C PRO A 71 -7.50 -17.64 -18.62
N ASN A 72 -7.01 -17.69 -19.86
CA ASN A 72 -7.81 -17.73 -21.09
C ASN A 72 -8.69 -16.49 -21.34
N VAL A 73 -8.41 -15.37 -20.68
CA VAL A 73 -9.05 -14.07 -20.96
C VAL A 73 -8.03 -13.13 -21.59
N THR A 74 -8.38 -12.56 -22.73
CA THR A 74 -7.62 -11.49 -23.38
C THR A 74 -8.42 -10.21 -23.36
N ILE A 75 -7.86 -9.15 -22.79
CA ILE A 75 -8.47 -7.82 -22.67
C ILE A 75 -7.65 -6.86 -23.52
N THR A 76 -8.28 -6.15 -24.45
CA THR A 76 -7.62 -5.13 -25.28
C THR A 76 -8.29 -3.78 -25.09
N CYS A 77 -7.56 -2.84 -24.49
CA CYS A 77 -7.97 -1.45 -24.34
C CYS A 77 -7.39 -0.61 -25.48
N LYS A 78 -8.27 0.01 -26.27
CA LYS A 78 -7.86 0.81 -27.43
C LYS A 78 -7.19 2.15 -27.07
N GLY A 79 -7.46 2.67 -25.88
CA GLY A 79 -6.92 3.95 -25.40
C GLY A 79 -5.95 3.76 -24.24
N SER A 80 -5.69 4.86 -23.54
CA SER A 80 -4.98 4.86 -22.27
C SER A 80 -5.85 4.30 -21.14
N ALA A 81 -5.20 3.78 -20.11
CA ALA A 81 -5.86 3.25 -18.92
C ALA A 81 -5.43 4.00 -17.65
N SER A 82 -6.34 4.09 -16.68
CA SER A 82 -6.09 4.68 -15.37
C SER A 82 -5.29 3.71 -14.46
N ASP A 83 -5.21 4.01 -13.17
CA ASP A 83 -4.28 3.35 -12.25
C ASP A 83 -4.61 1.86 -12.09
N ASP A 84 -3.63 1.09 -11.63
CA ASP A 84 -3.77 -0.29 -11.19
C ASP A 84 -4.18 -1.28 -12.32
N VAL A 85 -3.79 -1.04 -13.57
CA VAL A 85 -3.99 -2.01 -14.67
C VAL A 85 -3.38 -3.36 -14.30
N GLY A 86 -4.15 -4.44 -14.41
CA GLY A 86 -3.68 -5.79 -14.06
C GLY A 86 -3.42 -6.00 -12.56
N TYR A 87 -4.04 -5.20 -11.69
CA TYR A 87 -3.97 -5.40 -10.24
C TYR A 87 -4.44 -6.81 -9.87
N LEU A 88 -3.60 -7.55 -9.13
CA LEU A 88 -3.85 -8.95 -8.77
C LEU A 88 -4.14 -9.85 -9.97
N ASN A 89 -3.61 -9.56 -11.17
CA ASN A 89 -3.77 -10.44 -12.31
C ASN A 89 -3.17 -11.84 -12.02
N ILE A 90 -3.92 -12.88 -12.38
CA ILE A 90 -3.58 -14.29 -12.13
C ILE A 90 -3.68 -15.14 -13.41
N GLY A 91 -3.61 -14.53 -14.59
CA GLY A 91 -3.54 -15.29 -15.84
C GLY A 91 -4.09 -14.62 -17.09
N ALA A 92 -4.72 -13.45 -16.97
CA ALA A 92 -5.22 -12.76 -18.17
C ALA A 92 -4.07 -12.12 -18.97
N ASP A 93 -4.29 -12.04 -20.27
CA ASP A 93 -3.51 -11.19 -21.17
C ASP A 93 -4.19 -9.83 -21.30
N ILE A 94 -3.52 -8.76 -20.88
CA ILE A 94 -4.07 -7.41 -20.89
C ILE A 94 -3.22 -6.55 -21.81
N VAL A 95 -3.80 -6.05 -22.89
CA VAL A 95 -3.15 -5.17 -23.86
C VAL A 95 -3.73 -3.76 -23.74
N VAL A 96 -2.88 -2.77 -23.52
CA VAL A 96 -3.27 -1.34 -23.52
C VAL A 96 -2.55 -0.65 -24.67
N LEU A 97 -3.31 -0.15 -25.63
CA LEU A 97 -2.79 0.51 -26.84
C LEU A 97 -2.44 2.00 -26.61
N GLY A 98 -2.62 2.51 -25.40
CA GLY A 98 -2.16 3.85 -24.97
C GLY A 98 -1.13 3.79 -23.83
N ASP A 99 -1.07 4.88 -23.07
CA ASP A 99 -0.33 4.95 -21.81
C ASP A 99 -1.14 4.31 -20.66
N ALA A 100 -0.48 3.90 -19.59
CA ALA A 100 -1.15 3.57 -18.32
C ALA A 100 -0.60 4.43 -17.19
N THR A 101 -1.40 4.73 -16.17
CA THR A 101 -0.92 5.55 -15.05
C THR A 101 -0.21 4.70 -14.00
N ASN A 102 -0.44 4.91 -12.70
CA ASN A 102 0.36 4.32 -11.65
C ASN A 102 -0.08 2.89 -11.33
N GLY A 103 0.78 2.10 -10.68
CA GLY A 103 0.36 0.82 -10.08
C GLY A 103 0.13 -0.33 -11.06
N VAL A 104 0.55 -0.21 -12.32
CA VAL A 104 0.41 -1.30 -13.31
C VAL A 104 1.05 -2.59 -12.78
N CYS A 105 0.33 -3.71 -12.84
CA CYS A 105 0.74 -5.03 -12.33
C CYS A 105 0.98 -5.12 -10.81
N ASN A 106 0.41 -4.20 -10.02
CA ASN A 106 0.55 -4.28 -8.58
C ASN A 106 -0.03 -5.61 -8.03
N ALA A 107 0.77 -6.34 -7.26
CA ALA A 107 0.48 -7.65 -6.69
C ALA A 107 0.05 -8.74 -7.69
N MET A 108 0.44 -8.61 -8.97
CA MET A 108 0.24 -9.65 -9.97
C MET A 108 0.95 -10.96 -9.60
N ALA A 109 0.37 -12.11 -9.96
CA ALA A 109 0.93 -13.43 -9.67
C ALA A 109 1.11 -14.32 -10.91
N GLU A 110 0.35 -14.08 -11.99
CA GLU A 110 0.45 -14.77 -13.28
C GLU A 110 -0.21 -13.90 -14.38
N GLY A 111 0.00 -14.25 -15.66
CA GLY A 111 -0.57 -13.57 -16.82
C GLY A 111 0.42 -12.61 -17.48
N ARG A 112 -0.05 -11.82 -18.44
CA ARG A 112 0.78 -10.85 -19.18
C ARG A 112 0.07 -9.51 -19.29
N VAL A 113 0.80 -8.42 -19.05
CA VAL A 113 0.30 -7.06 -19.29
C VAL A 113 1.23 -6.37 -20.27
N MET A 114 0.67 -5.85 -21.35
CA MET A 114 1.39 -5.33 -22.51
C MET A 114 0.93 -3.91 -22.79
N ILE A 115 1.83 -2.95 -22.62
CA ILE A 115 1.56 -1.52 -22.74
C ILE A 115 2.29 -0.97 -23.97
N ARG A 116 1.54 -0.34 -24.88
CA ARG A 116 2.10 0.34 -26.06
C ARG A 116 2.75 1.68 -25.72
N GLY A 117 2.27 2.37 -24.70
CA GLY A 117 2.83 3.63 -24.24
C GLY A 117 3.87 3.45 -23.13
N SER A 118 3.91 4.43 -22.25
CA SER A 118 4.64 4.41 -20.97
C SER A 118 3.70 4.12 -19.81
N ILE A 119 4.27 3.78 -18.66
CA ILE A 119 3.52 3.66 -17.40
C ILE A 119 3.94 4.71 -16.38
N GLY A 120 3.05 5.01 -15.43
CA GLY A 120 3.32 5.89 -14.29
C GLY A 120 4.21 5.24 -13.22
N ALA A 121 4.16 5.80 -12.01
CA ALA A 121 4.95 5.34 -10.89
C ALA A 121 4.46 3.99 -10.34
N ARG A 122 5.35 3.30 -9.60
CA ARG A 122 5.02 2.07 -8.87
C ARG A 122 4.42 0.97 -9.75
N GLY A 123 4.95 0.79 -10.96
CA GLY A 123 4.65 -0.39 -11.78
C GLY A 123 5.36 -1.64 -11.27
N LEU A 124 4.80 -2.83 -11.52
CA LEU A 124 5.33 -4.15 -11.14
C LEU A 124 5.62 -4.30 -9.64
N THR A 125 4.85 -3.61 -8.79
CA THR A 125 5.10 -3.64 -7.35
C THR A 125 4.52 -4.87 -6.71
N MET A 126 5.24 -5.46 -5.76
CA MET A 126 4.80 -6.65 -5.00
C MET A 126 4.38 -7.84 -5.88
N THR A 127 4.83 -7.90 -7.14
CA THR A 127 4.56 -9.02 -8.04
C THR A 127 5.23 -10.27 -7.48
N LYS A 128 4.50 -11.39 -7.51
CA LYS A 128 4.95 -12.67 -6.95
C LYS A 128 4.98 -13.71 -8.05
N TRP A 129 5.85 -14.69 -7.91
CA TRP A 129 5.85 -15.84 -8.79
C TRP A 129 5.92 -17.11 -7.95
N ASN A 130 4.92 -17.98 -8.12
CA ASN A 130 4.97 -19.35 -7.66
C ASN A 130 5.51 -20.20 -8.83
N PRO A 131 6.61 -20.95 -8.66
CA PRO A 131 7.17 -21.82 -9.71
C PRO A 131 6.22 -22.87 -10.28
N GLU A 132 5.13 -23.20 -9.59
CA GLU A 132 4.07 -24.09 -10.10
C GLU A 132 3.25 -23.46 -11.24
N TYR A 133 3.34 -22.15 -11.43
CA TYR A 133 2.55 -21.37 -12.39
C TYR A 133 3.44 -20.60 -13.36
N ASN A 134 2.84 -20.09 -14.44
CA ASN A 134 3.59 -19.27 -15.39
C ASN A 134 4.06 -17.99 -14.71
N ARG A 135 5.26 -17.58 -15.10
CA ARG A 135 5.85 -16.36 -14.56
C ARG A 135 5.08 -15.15 -15.07
N PRO A 136 4.63 -14.22 -14.20
CA PRO A 136 3.92 -13.03 -14.63
C PRO A 136 4.83 -12.11 -15.42
N GLU A 137 4.30 -11.50 -16.48
CA GLU A 137 5.06 -10.63 -17.39
C GLU A 137 4.43 -9.24 -17.51
N LEU A 138 5.26 -8.20 -17.44
CA LEU A 138 4.91 -6.83 -17.79
C LEU A 138 5.81 -6.35 -18.93
N TRP A 139 5.21 -5.94 -20.03
CA TRP A 139 5.88 -5.39 -21.20
C TRP A 139 5.46 -3.93 -21.41
N VAL A 140 6.43 -3.03 -21.51
CA VAL A 140 6.21 -1.58 -21.70
C VAL A 140 7.09 -1.08 -22.83
N LEU A 141 6.47 -0.46 -23.84
CA LEU A 141 7.21 0.01 -25.01
C LEU A 141 8.04 1.26 -24.68
N GLY A 142 7.44 2.20 -23.94
CA GLY A 142 8.07 3.44 -23.54
C GLY A 142 8.91 3.32 -22.27
N SER A 143 8.72 4.26 -21.36
CA SER A 143 9.38 4.30 -20.06
C SER A 143 8.42 3.95 -18.92
N VAL A 144 8.98 3.69 -17.74
CA VAL A 144 8.23 3.51 -16.50
C VAL A 144 8.52 4.67 -15.53
N GLY A 145 7.58 4.96 -14.63
CA GLY A 145 7.75 6.01 -13.63
C GLY A 145 8.52 5.55 -12.39
N ASP A 146 8.64 6.47 -11.43
CA ASP A 146 9.44 6.29 -10.21
C ASP A 146 9.05 5.05 -9.41
N THR A 147 10.03 4.50 -8.69
CA THR A 147 9.88 3.32 -7.82
C THR A 147 9.32 2.09 -8.54
N PHE A 148 9.66 1.94 -9.83
CA PHE A 148 9.33 0.75 -10.60
C PHE A 148 9.90 -0.53 -9.96
N ALA A 149 9.13 -1.62 -9.97
CA ALA A 149 9.48 -2.90 -9.36
C ALA A 149 9.81 -2.83 -7.86
N GLU A 150 9.20 -1.90 -7.12
CA GLU A 150 9.30 -1.84 -5.66
C GLU A 150 8.71 -3.10 -5.01
N PHE A 151 9.44 -3.70 -4.06
CA PHE A 151 9.08 -4.94 -3.36
C PHE A 151 8.78 -6.12 -4.30
N ASN A 152 9.36 -6.12 -5.50
CA ASN A 152 9.12 -7.20 -6.45
C ASN A 152 9.71 -8.52 -5.94
N CYS A 153 8.90 -9.58 -5.95
CA CYS A 153 9.24 -10.91 -5.46
C CYS A 153 9.31 -11.96 -6.58
N GLY A 154 9.03 -11.59 -7.83
CA GLY A 154 9.02 -12.50 -8.97
C GLY A 154 8.59 -11.83 -10.26
N GLY A 155 8.37 -12.61 -11.31
CA GLY A 155 7.94 -12.04 -12.59
C GLY A 155 9.07 -11.49 -13.47
N ILE A 156 8.69 -11.06 -14.66
CA ILE A 156 9.57 -10.42 -15.63
C ILE A 156 8.98 -9.06 -16.04
N GLY A 157 9.78 -8.01 -15.93
CA GLY A 157 9.50 -6.71 -16.53
C GLY A 157 10.36 -6.50 -17.77
N VAL A 158 9.78 -5.98 -18.85
CA VAL A 158 10.48 -5.59 -20.07
C VAL A 158 10.13 -4.15 -20.40
N VAL A 159 11.14 -3.28 -20.47
CA VAL A 159 10.99 -1.85 -20.76
C VAL A 159 11.81 -1.50 -22.00
N CYS A 160 11.16 -1.22 -23.12
CA CYS A 160 11.84 -1.05 -24.41
C CYS A 160 12.41 0.36 -24.63
N GLY A 161 11.99 1.38 -23.86
CA GLY A 161 12.55 2.73 -23.95
C GLY A 161 12.20 3.51 -25.23
N VAL A 162 11.31 3.00 -26.07
CA VAL A 162 10.92 3.63 -27.34
C VAL A 162 9.91 4.76 -27.08
N GLU A 163 10.18 5.97 -27.58
CA GLU A 163 9.33 7.14 -27.28
C GLU A 163 9.14 7.37 -25.76
N ALA A 164 10.17 7.03 -24.97
CA ALA A 164 10.19 7.20 -23.52
C ALA A 164 9.82 8.64 -23.13
N LYS A 165 8.96 8.79 -22.09
CA LYS A 165 8.61 10.12 -21.55
C LYS A 165 9.82 10.83 -20.96
N ASN A 166 10.81 10.06 -20.49
CA ASN A 166 12.13 10.53 -20.10
C ASN A 166 13.21 9.63 -20.72
N SER A 167 13.78 10.05 -21.85
CA SER A 167 14.83 9.27 -22.54
C SER A 167 16.15 9.17 -21.78
N ALA A 168 16.40 10.08 -20.82
CA ALA A 168 17.59 10.03 -19.97
C ALA A 168 17.45 9.03 -18.81
N ASN A 169 16.21 8.63 -18.47
CA ASN A 169 15.96 7.63 -17.45
C ASN A 169 14.67 6.85 -17.74
N VAL A 170 14.81 5.70 -18.39
CA VAL A 170 13.68 4.85 -18.81
C VAL A 170 13.03 4.09 -17.65
N LEU A 171 13.70 4.00 -16.49
CA LEU A 171 13.25 3.25 -15.31
C LEU A 171 12.70 4.10 -14.15
N GLY A 172 12.66 5.43 -14.31
CA GLY A 172 12.27 6.35 -13.25
C GLY A 172 13.26 6.39 -12.08
N TYR A 173 12.95 7.17 -11.06
CA TYR A 173 13.79 7.32 -9.88
C TYR A 173 13.64 6.13 -8.91
N ARG A 174 14.76 5.59 -8.44
CA ARG A 174 14.85 4.50 -7.45
C ARG A 174 14.06 3.23 -7.80
N PRO A 175 14.28 2.61 -8.97
CA PRO A 175 13.68 1.32 -9.27
C PRO A 175 14.26 0.21 -8.38
N CYS A 176 13.49 -0.88 -8.26
CA CYS A 176 13.86 -2.13 -7.58
C CYS A 176 14.14 -2.01 -6.06
N VAL A 177 13.66 -0.95 -5.40
CA VAL A 177 13.77 -0.85 -3.93
C VAL A 177 12.98 -1.99 -3.28
N GLY A 178 13.64 -2.76 -2.41
CA GLY A 178 13.03 -3.91 -1.75
C GLY A 178 12.80 -5.12 -2.66
N MET A 179 13.30 -5.11 -3.90
CA MET A 179 13.24 -6.27 -4.79
C MET A 179 13.99 -7.46 -4.18
N VAL A 180 13.35 -8.63 -4.20
CA VAL A 180 13.91 -9.90 -3.72
C VAL A 180 13.85 -11.01 -4.77
N GLY A 181 13.13 -10.79 -5.88
CA GLY A 181 13.06 -11.73 -7.00
C GLY A 181 12.58 -11.08 -8.30
N GLY A 182 12.80 -11.79 -9.41
CA GLY A 182 12.38 -11.37 -10.76
C GLY A 182 13.52 -10.81 -11.62
N TRP A 183 13.21 -10.56 -12.89
CA TRP A 183 14.14 -9.98 -13.88
C TRP A 183 13.53 -8.76 -14.53
N ILE A 184 14.29 -7.66 -14.58
CA ILE A 184 13.86 -6.42 -15.24
C ILE A 184 14.77 -6.16 -16.45
N TYR A 185 14.31 -6.53 -17.63
CA TYR A 185 14.95 -6.17 -18.90
C TYR A 185 14.66 -4.70 -19.21
N PHE A 186 15.68 -3.98 -19.63
CA PHE A 186 15.52 -2.62 -20.10
C PHE A 186 16.46 -2.27 -21.25
N HIS A 187 15.96 -1.42 -22.14
CA HIS A 187 16.67 -0.82 -23.26
C HIS A 187 16.63 0.70 -23.09
N GLY A 188 17.80 1.35 -23.15
CA GLY A 188 17.96 2.79 -22.94
C GLY A 188 18.76 3.19 -21.69
N GLN A 189 18.79 4.50 -21.39
CA GLN A 189 19.58 5.07 -20.31
C GLN A 189 18.85 5.05 -18.96
N THR A 190 19.61 4.99 -17.87
CA THR A 190 19.12 5.16 -16.51
C THR A 190 19.99 6.20 -15.80
N ASP A 191 19.46 6.83 -14.75
CA ASP A 191 20.20 7.77 -13.90
C ASP A 191 21.09 7.05 -12.85
N GLY A 192 21.14 5.71 -12.87
CA GLY A 192 21.90 4.91 -11.91
C GLY A 192 21.32 4.88 -10.49
N SER A 193 20.08 5.33 -10.28
CA SER A 193 19.42 5.41 -8.96
C SER A 193 18.82 4.10 -8.46
N TYR A 194 18.93 3.01 -9.22
CA TYR A 194 18.42 1.69 -8.83
C TYR A 194 19.01 1.19 -7.51
N SER A 195 18.27 0.34 -6.79
CA SER A 195 18.72 -0.16 -5.48
C SER A 195 19.88 -1.16 -5.59
N ARG A 196 21.12 -0.68 -5.43
CA ARG A 196 22.34 -1.51 -5.42
C ARG A 196 22.42 -2.55 -4.29
N ASN A 197 21.58 -2.41 -3.27
CA ASN A 197 21.46 -3.37 -2.17
C ASN A 197 20.45 -4.50 -2.47
N ASN A 198 19.64 -4.35 -3.52
CA ASN A 198 18.57 -5.29 -3.86
C ASN A 198 18.74 -5.91 -5.24
N CYS A 199 19.34 -5.21 -6.19
CA CYS A 199 19.61 -5.73 -7.52
C CYS A 199 21.01 -5.36 -8.03
N LYS A 200 21.45 -6.14 -9.01
CA LYS A 200 22.67 -5.93 -9.79
C LYS A 200 22.31 -5.74 -11.26
N GLU A 201 23.01 -4.84 -11.93
CA GLU A 201 22.92 -4.63 -13.37
C GLU A 201 23.86 -5.64 -14.06
N ILE A 202 23.32 -6.42 -15.00
CA ILE A 202 24.07 -7.37 -15.82
C ILE A 202 23.65 -7.26 -17.29
N LYS A 203 24.48 -7.81 -18.18
CA LYS A 203 24.07 -8.07 -19.57
C LYS A 203 23.31 -9.40 -19.65
N PRO A 204 22.30 -9.54 -20.51
CA PRO A 204 21.62 -10.82 -20.73
C PRO A 204 22.61 -11.92 -21.13
N ASP A 205 22.54 -13.08 -20.48
CA ASP A 205 23.17 -14.31 -20.96
C ASP A 205 22.41 -14.89 -22.17
N ASP A 206 22.85 -16.04 -22.68
CA ASP A 206 22.28 -16.63 -23.90
C ASP A 206 20.83 -17.10 -23.71
N GLU A 207 20.49 -17.65 -22.55
CA GLU A 207 19.14 -18.12 -22.23
C GLU A 207 18.19 -16.93 -22.06
N GLN A 208 18.63 -15.92 -21.30
CA GLN A 208 17.89 -14.67 -21.08
C GLN A 208 17.65 -13.92 -22.40
N TRP A 209 18.66 -13.86 -23.26
CA TRP A 209 18.54 -13.22 -24.57
C TRP A 209 17.57 -13.98 -25.48
N GLN A 210 17.70 -15.30 -25.56
CA GLN A 210 16.79 -16.13 -26.35
C GLN A 210 15.34 -16.01 -25.87
N TRP A 211 15.13 -15.99 -24.54
CA TRP A 211 13.81 -15.79 -23.95
C TRP A 211 13.15 -14.48 -24.41
N LEU A 212 13.92 -13.38 -24.41
CA LEU A 212 13.44 -12.06 -24.81
C LEU A 212 13.11 -12.02 -26.32
N VAL A 213 14.04 -12.45 -27.16
CA VAL A 213 13.89 -12.38 -28.64
C VAL A 213 12.75 -13.28 -29.14
N GLN A 214 12.49 -14.41 -28.49
CA GLN A 214 11.37 -15.29 -28.87
C GLN A 214 10.00 -14.67 -28.59
N ARG A 215 9.87 -13.83 -27.56
CA ARG A 215 8.59 -13.22 -27.12
C ARG A 215 8.35 -11.83 -27.70
N LEU A 216 9.42 -11.13 -28.04
CA LEU A 216 9.35 -9.76 -28.56
C LEU A 216 8.45 -9.63 -29.81
N PRO A 217 8.45 -10.56 -30.79
CA PRO A 217 7.54 -10.47 -31.95
C PRO A 217 6.06 -10.49 -31.56
N GLU A 218 5.64 -11.41 -30.67
CA GLU A 218 4.24 -11.52 -30.23
C GLU A 218 3.81 -10.24 -29.52
N TYR A 219 4.64 -9.73 -28.60
CA TYR A 219 4.36 -8.49 -27.89
C TYR A 219 4.16 -7.31 -28.87
N LEU A 220 5.10 -7.12 -29.80
CA LEU A 220 5.06 -6.02 -30.78
C LEU A 220 3.85 -6.12 -31.71
N GLU A 221 3.46 -7.33 -32.11
CA GLU A 221 2.24 -7.55 -32.89
C GLU A 221 0.98 -7.19 -32.10
N LYS A 222 0.88 -7.60 -30.82
CA LYS A 222 -0.26 -7.30 -29.95
C LYS A 222 -0.45 -5.79 -29.72
N ILE A 223 0.63 -5.02 -29.64
CA ILE A 223 0.56 -3.56 -29.50
C ILE A 223 0.49 -2.81 -30.85
N GLY A 224 0.55 -3.52 -31.98
CA GLY A 224 0.51 -2.93 -33.32
C GLY A 224 1.75 -2.13 -33.69
N ARG A 225 2.94 -2.60 -33.28
CA ARG A 225 4.26 -2.01 -33.60
C ARG A 225 5.30 -3.04 -34.10
N PRO A 226 4.95 -3.96 -35.04
CA PRO A 226 5.87 -5.03 -35.48
C PRO A 226 7.15 -4.50 -36.15
N GLU A 227 7.13 -3.28 -36.69
CA GLU A 227 8.28 -2.65 -37.32
C GLU A 227 9.45 -2.38 -36.37
N LEU A 228 9.21 -2.38 -35.05
CA LEU A 228 10.23 -2.17 -34.02
C LEU A 228 11.05 -3.42 -33.69
N LEU A 229 10.74 -4.57 -34.30
CA LEU A 229 11.44 -5.82 -33.98
C LEU A 229 12.94 -5.75 -34.29
N ALA A 230 13.30 -5.30 -35.50
CA ALA A 230 14.69 -5.20 -35.92
C ALA A 230 15.53 -4.27 -35.01
N PRO A 231 15.11 -3.03 -34.69
CA PRO A 231 15.90 -2.16 -33.81
C PRO A 231 15.95 -2.64 -32.35
N LEU A 232 14.92 -3.34 -31.86
CA LEU A 232 14.93 -3.87 -30.48
C LEU A 232 15.66 -5.22 -30.35
N ALA A 233 15.94 -5.93 -31.44
CA ALA A 233 16.63 -7.23 -31.42
C ALA A 233 18.17 -7.12 -31.40
N VAL A 234 18.73 -6.14 -30.67
CA VAL A 234 20.18 -5.91 -30.54
C VAL A 234 20.64 -6.15 -29.09
N ARG A 235 21.29 -7.29 -28.83
CA ARG A 235 21.61 -7.77 -27.46
C ARG A 235 22.40 -6.77 -26.64
N GLU A 236 23.34 -6.09 -27.25
CA GLU A 236 24.30 -5.19 -26.62
C GLU A 236 23.65 -3.96 -26.01
N GLU A 237 22.46 -3.61 -26.49
CA GLU A 237 21.67 -2.46 -26.01
C GLU A 237 20.74 -2.82 -24.84
N TRP A 238 20.59 -4.12 -24.55
CA TRP A 238 19.79 -4.61 -23.44
C TRP A 238 20.61 -4.85 -22.19
N LYS A 239 19.99 -4.55 -21.05
CA LYS A 239 20.51 -4.79 -19.72
C LYS A 239 19.42 -5.42 -18.86
N ILE A 240 19.83 -6.06 -17.77
CA ILE A 240 18.91 -6.66 -16.79
C ILE A 240 19.26 -6.15 -15.39
N LEU A 241 18.27 -5.62 -14.67
CA LEU A 241 18.35 -5.54 -13.22
C LEU A 241 17.85 -6.87 -12.64
N MET A 242 18.76 -7.63 -12.07
CA MET A 242 18.49 -8.93 -11.46
C MET A 242 18.61 -8.84 -9.94
N SER A 243 17.68 -9.47 -9.21
CA SER A 243 17.71 -9.49 -7.75
C SER A 243 19.01 -10.12 -7.21
N ILE A 244 19.58 -9.52 -6.18
CA ILE A 244 20.68 -10.09 -5.41
C ILE A 244 20.11 -11.24 -4.57
N THR A 245 20.67 -12.44 -4.73
CA THR A 245 20.19 -13.63 -4.02
C THR A 245 20.46 -13.53 -2.51
N PRO A 246 19.73 -14.27 -1.66
CA PRO A 246 20.02 -14.32 -0.23
C PRO A 246 21.48 -14.69 0.09
N GLN A 247 22.06 -15.60 -0.70
CA GLN A 247 23.46 -16.05 -0.56
C GLN A 247 24.42 -14.91 -0.90
N GLU A 248 24.20 -14.20 -2.00
CA GLU A 248 25.00 -13.03 -2.37
C GLU A 248 24.87 -11.92 -1.32
N ARG A 249 23.65 -11.68 -0.81
CA ARG A 249 23.39 -10.67 0.21
C ARG A 249 24.13 -10.97 1.51
N ALA A 250 24.18 -12.25 1.91
CA ALA A 250 24.94 -12.68 3.09
C ALA A 250 26.45 -12.42 2.94
N LEU A 251 26.97 -12.48 1.71
CA LEU A 251 28.38 -12.15 1.42
C LEU A 251 28.63 -10.63 1.32
N MET A 252 27.64 -9.86 0.88
CA MET A 252 27.75 -8.40 0.73
C MET A 252 27.75 -7.65 2.06
N PHE A 253 27.05 -8.16 3.08
CA PHE A 253 26.87 -7.48 4.36
C PHE A 253 27.38 -8.36 5.50
N ALA A 254 28.47 -7.95 6.15
CA ALA A 254 29.00 -8.57 7.37
C ALA A 254 28.12 -8.30 8.60
N GLY A 255 26.81 -8.55 8.49
CA GLY A 255 25.80 -8.26 9.50
C GLY A 255 25.12 -6.89 9.36
N PRO A 256 24.11 -6.60 10.19
CA PRO A 256 23.41 -5.32 10.19
C PRO A 256 24.38 -4.19 10.54
N MET A 257 24.34 -3.10 9.76
CA MET A 257 25.15 -1.90 10.02
C MET A 257 24.90 -1.39 11.45
N PRO A 258 25.93 -1.18 12.28
CA PRO A 258 25.76 -0.58 13.60
C PRO A 258 25.05 0.78 13.50
N MET A 259 24.14 1.08 14.43
CA MET A 259 23.35 2.32 14.38
C MET A 259 24.19 3.60 14.36
N ALA A 260 25.33 3.61 15.04
CA ALA A 260 26.27 4.73 14.96
C ALA A 260 26.79 4.95 13.52
N GLN A 261 27.08 3.85 12.80
CA GLN A 261 27.54 3.90 11.43
C GLN A 261 26.41 4.27 10.46
N PHE A 262 25.20 3.75 10.67
CA PHE A 262 24.02 4.16 9.88
C PHE A 262 23.72 5.64 10.05
N ARG A 263 23.76 6.16 11.28
CA ARG A 263 23.59 7.58 11.56
C ARG A 263 24.60 8.42 10.79
N ALA A 264 25.89 8.06 10.88
CA ALA A 264 26.98 8.81 10.25
C ALA A 264 26.97 8.74 8.72
N LYS A 265 26.71 7.56 8.14
CA LYS A 265 26.84 7.32 6.69
C LYS A 265 25.56 7.54 5.88
N VAL A 266 24.40 7.40 6.52
CA VAL A 266 23.10 7.43 5.81
C VAL A 266 22.23 8.56 6.35
N TRP A 267 21.90 8.55 7.65
CA TRP A 267 20.91 9.46 8.23
C TRP A 267 21.34 10.93 8.16
N THR A 268 22.52 11.27 8.69
CA THR A 268 23.02 12.65 8.74
C THR A 268 23.22 13.24 7.33
N PRO A 269 23.84 12.54 6.36
CA PRO A 269 23.94 13.03 4.98
C PRO A 269 22.57 13.22 4.31
N ALA A 270 21.66 12.26 4.46
CA ALA A 270 20.33 12.32 3.83
C ALA A 270 19.50 13.51 4.32
N LEU A 271 19.70 13.93 5.57
CA LEU A 271 19.01 15.07 6.18
C LEU A 271 19.79 16.38 6.06
N GLY A 272 20.96 16.38 5.40
CA GLY A 272 21.83 17.56 5.34
C GLY A 272 22.29 18.03 6.73
N GLY A 273 22.40 17.10 7.68
CA GLY A 273 22.71 17.38 9.09
C GLY A 273 21.52 17.14 10.01
N ASP A 274 20.79 18.22 10.32
CA ASP A 274 19.70 18.22 11.31
C ASP A 274 18.31 18.10 10.65
N PRO A 275 17.54 17.04 10.95
CA PRO A 275 16.18 16.85 10.42
C PRO A 275 15.18 17.94 10.80
N LEU A 276 15.47 18.79 11.79
CA LEU A 276 14.56 19.85 12.25
C LEU A 276 15.00 21.24 11.78
N ARG A 277 15.97 21.33 10.86
CA ARG A 277 16.58 22.59 10.44
C ARG A 277 15.65 23.52 9.68
N ASP A 278 14.73 22.96 8.94
CA ASP A 278 13.64 23.65 8.28
C ASP A 278 12.60 24.19 9.29
N LEU A 279 12.31 23.42 10.33
CA LEU A 279 11.32 23.77 11.36
C LEU A 279 11.83 24.77 12.40
N ALA A 280 13.14 24.77 12.71
CA ALA A 280 13.75 25.64 13.71
C ALA A 280 15.20 26.02 13.32
N PRO A 281 15.39 26.91 12.34
CA PRO A 281 16.71 27.22 11.76
C PRO A 281 17.68 27.93 12.71
N GLY A 282 17.15 28.62 13.74
CA GLY A 282 17.95 29.38 14.72
C GLY A 282 18.08 28.70 16.09
N LEU A 283 17.61 27.46 16.24
CA LEU A 283 17.70 26.76 17.51
C LEU A 283 19.14 26.31 17.78
N ASP A 284 19.65 26.56 18.99
CA ASP A 284 20.94 26.06 19.44
C ASP A 284 20.94 24.52 19.45
N ARG A 285 21.95 23.93 18.83
CA ARG A 285 22.17 22.47 18.73
C ARG A 285 23.43 22.02 19.44
N SER A 286 24.02 22.89 20.25
CA SER A 286 25.15 22.53 21.08
C SER A 286 24.77 21.30 21.92
N PRO A 287 25.63 20.27 21.97
CA PRO A 287 25.38 19.11 22.80
C PRO A 287 25.14 19.56 24.24
N ILE A 288 23.95 19.29 24.76
CA ILE A 288 23.68 19.45 26.20
C ILE A 288 24.25 18.24 26.93
N GLY A 289 24.78 18.47 28.13
CA GLY A 289 25.23 17.44 29.04
C GLY A 289 24.13 16.45 29.40
N VAL A 290 24.56 15.32 29.96
CA VAL A 290 23.64 14.26 30.43
C VAL A 290 22.81 14.75 31.63
N ILE A 291 23.41 15.60 32.48
CA ILE A 291 22.81 16.21 33.66
C ILE A 291 22.84 17.73 33.47
N GLU A 292 21.67 18.33 33.34
CA GLU A 292 21.50 19.77 33.09
C GLU A 292 20.67 20.44 34.18
N THR A 293 20.88 21.75 34.37
CA THR A 293 20.15 22.59 35.34
C THR A 293 19.43 23.76 34.66
N GLY A 294 18.65 24.54 35.41
CA GLY A 294 17.92 25.69 34.87
C GLY A 294 16.88 25.31 33.80
N ASP A 295 16.85 26.06 32.71
CA ASP A 295 15.89 25.88 31.60
C ASP A 295 16.09 24.58 30.81
N LEU A 296 17.33 24.05 30.80
CA LEU A 296 17.68 22.78 30.14
C LEU A 296 17.52 21.57 31.06
N ARG A 297 17.07 21.77 32.30
CA ARG A 297 16.81 20.69 33.25
C ARG A 297 15.79 19.71 32.67
N ARG A 298 16.21 18.48 32.45
CA ARG A 298 15.33 17.38 32.04
C ARG A 298 14.34 17.09 33.17
N ARG A 299 13.08 17.42 32.95
CA ARG A 299 11.98 17.04 33.84
C ARG A 299 11.43 15.72 33.33
N GLN A 300 11.63 14.65 34.09
CA GLN A 300 10.88 13.43 33.85
C GLN A 300 9.54 13.56 34.57
N PRO A 301 8.42 13.64 33.84
CA PRO A 301 7.12 13.52 34.49
C PRO A 301 7.05 12.12 35.11
N TYR A 302 6.96 12.08 36.43
CA TYR A 302 6.68 10.85 37.16
C TYR A 302 5.18 10.83 37.45
N TRP A 303 4.46 9.99 36.72
CA TRP A 303 3.03 9.79 36.93
C TRP A 303 2.82 8.70 37.98
N ALA A 304 2.76 9.09 39.26
CA ALA A 304 2.31 8.25 40.37
C ALA A 304 0.78 8.26 40.54
N ASN A 305 0.04 8.39 39.44
CA ASN A 305 -1.42 8.48 39.53
C ASN A 305 -1.98 7.12 39.95
N GLN A 306 -2.83 7.10 40.99
CA GLN A 306 -3.51 5.90 41.47
C GLN A 306 -2.56 4.74 41.86
N GLN A 307 -1.29 5.01 42.21
CA GLN A 307 -0.31 3.99 42.58
C GLN A 307 -0.74 3.16 43.81
N SER A 308 -1.47 3.79 44.73
CA SER A 308 -2.01 3.14 45.94
C SER A 308 -3.47 2.71 45.78
N SER A 309 -4.00 2.73 44.57
CA SER A 309 -5.41 2.46 44.30
C SER A 309 -5.64 1.01 43.89
N ALA A 310 -6.91 0.64 43.70
CA ALA A 310 -7.27 -0.70 43.29
C ALA A 310 -6.50 -1.11 42.01
N PRO A 311 -6.05 -2.38 41.90
CA PRO A 311 -5.24 -2.84 40.77
C PRO A 311 -5.85 -2.52 39.40
N CYS A 312 -7.18 -2.55 39.28
CA CYS A 312 -7.87 -2.22 38.05
C CYS A 312 -7.69 -0.76 37.60
N ALA A 313 -7.52 0.19 38.53
CA ALA A 313 -7.21 1.59 38.21
C ALA A 313 -5.71 1.79 38.01
N PHE A 314 -4.86 1.12 38.80
CA PHE A 314 -3.41 1.25 38.70
C PHE A 314 -2.86 0.70 37.37
N PHE A 315 -3.26 -0.53 36.99
CA PHE A 315 -2.81 -1.18 35.76
C PHE A 315 -3.55 -0.72 34.50
N CYS A 316 -4.58 0.11 34.64
CA CYS A 316 -5.24 0.73 33.49
C CYS A 316 -4.31 1.83 32.92
N PRO A 317 -3.94 1.79 31.63
CA PRO A 317 -3.06 2.80 31.04
C PRO A 317 -3.63 4.23 31.07
N VAL A 318 -4.95 4.36 31.23
CA VAL A 318 -5.65 5.64 31.37
C VAL A 318 -6.25 5.83 32.76
N HIS A 319 -5.93 4.96 33.72
CA HIS A 319 -6.31 5.06 35.13
C HIS A 319 -7.81 5.23 35.44
N ILE A 320 -8.69 4.56 34.67
CA ILE A 320 -10.14 4.58 34.90
C ILE A 320 -10.47 3.98 36.29
N PRO A 321 -11.14 4.73 37.18
CA PRO A 321 -11.47 4.26 38.54
C PRO A 321 -12.64 3.30 38.50
N THR A 322 -12.35 2.03 38.17
CA THR A 322 -13.37 1.00 37.94
C THR A 322 -14.13 0.65 39.22
N ILE A 323 -13.53 0.76 40.39
CA ILE A 323 -14.22 0.54 41.68
C ILE A 323 -15.28 1.62 41.93
N ASP A 324 -14.98 2.89 41.64
CA ASP A 324 -15.96 3.97 41.76
C ASP A 324 -17.10 3.80 40.76
N ARG A 325 -16.76 3.39 39.53
CA ARG A 325 -17.74 3.02 38.52
C ARG A 325 -18.69 1.92 39.02
N LEU A 326 -18.16 0.85 39.61
CA LEU A 326 -18.96 -0.25 40.15
C LEU A 326 -19.81 0.19 41.35
N ARG A 327 -19.28 1.06 42.21
CA ARG A 327 -20.05 1.64 43.32
C ARG A 327 -21.25 2.43 42.79
N LEU A 328 -21.07 3.30 41.81
CA LEU A 328 -22.16 4.05 41.17
C LEU A 328 -23.21 3.09 40.56
N ILE A 329 -22.78 2.03 39.90
CA ILE A 329 -23.68 1.01 39.35
C ILE A 329 -24.49 0.34 40.47
N ARG A 330 -23.86 -0.03 41.60
CA ARG A 330 -24.53 -0.64 42.76
C ARG A 330 -25.51 0.32 43.45
N GLU A 331 -25.23 1.61 43.44
CA GLU A 331 -26.12 2.66 43.94
C GLU A 331 -27.28 2.99 42.97
N GLY A 332 -27.37 2.32 41.81
CA GLY A 332 -28.39 2.59 40.79
C GLY A 332 -28.11 3.82 39.92
N LYS A 333 -26.93 4.45 40.07
CA LYS A 333 -26.51 5.66 39.35
C LYS A 333 -25.79 5.34 38.05
N ILE A 334 -26.50 4.70 37.13
CA ILE A 334 -25.92 4.18 35.87
C ILE A 334 -25.39 5.31 34.97
N GLU A 335 -26.12 6.41 34.83
CA GLU A 335 -25.70 7.55 34.00
C GLU A 335 -24.41 8.20 34.53
N GLU A 336 -24.29 8.37 35.85
CA GLU A 336 -23.07 8.87 36.48
C GLU A 336 -21.89 7.91 36.27
N ALA A 337 -22.14 6.59 36.33
CA ALA A 337 -21.12 5.59 36.07
C ALA A 337 -20.62 5.63 34.61
N TYR A 338 -21.48 5.97 33.66
CA TYR A 338 -21.10 6.12 32.25
C TYR A 338 -20.39 7.43 31.98
N GLN A 339 -20.89 8.52 32.56
CA GLN A 339 -20.23 9.83 32.50
C GLN A 339 -18.82 9.77 33.09
N LEU A 340 -18.64 9.06 34.21
CA LEU A 340 -17.33 8.85 34.82
C LEU A 340 -16.34 8.21 33.84
N VAL A 341 -16.75 7.24 33.01
CA VAL A 341 -15.82 6.62 32.05
C VAL A 341 -15.53 7.55 30.87
N LEU A 342 -16.54 8.28 30.41
CA LEU A 342 -16.39 9.28 29.33
C LEU A 342 -15.43 10.42 29.72
N ASP A 343 -15.24 10.67 31.02
CA ASP A 343 -14.27 11.63 31.50
C ASP A 343 -12.81 11.19 31.30
N TYR A 344 -12.57 9.90 31.09
CA TYR A 344 -11.22 9.35 30.88
C TYR A 344 -10.95 8.96 29.43
N THR A 345 -11.97 8.58 28.67
CA THR A 345 -11.82 8.15 27.27
C THR A 345 -13.06 8.46 26.43
N PRO A 346 -12.90 8.96 25.18
CA PRO A 346 -14.01 9.11 24.24
C PRO A 346 -14.53 7.79 23.68
N LEU A 347 -13.83 6.68 23.91
CA LEU A 347 -14.07 5.41 23.24
C LEU A 347 -14.32 4.24 24.21
N PRO A 348 -15.20 4.37 25.22
CA PRO A 348 -15.39 3.32 26.23
C PRO A 348 -15.95 2.02 25.63
N ALA A 349 -16.88 2.13 24.68
CA ALA A 349 -17.48 0.96 24.05
C ALA A 349 -16.57 0.29 23.01
N SER A 350 -15.98 1.07 22.11
CA SER A 350 -15.18 0.57 20.99
C SER A 350 -13.76 0.15 21.41
N VAL A 351 -13.13 0.86 22.34
CA VAL A 351 -11.79 0.50 22.83
C VAL A 351 -11.91 -0.37 24.07
N CYS A 352 -12.42 0.15 25.19
CA CYS A 352 -12.44 -0.63 26.44
C CYS A 352 -13.36 -1.87 26.36
N GLY A 353 -14.42 -1.81 25.55
CA GLY A 353 -15.36 -2.92 25.38
C GLY A 353 -15.01 -3.95 24.31
N ALA A 354 -14.06 -3.68 23.41
CA ALA A 354 -13.78 -4.57 22.28
C ALA A 354 -12.29 -4.77 21.96
N VAL A 355 -11.47 -3.71 21.94
CA VAL A 355 -10.07 -3.78 21.45
C VAL A 355 -9.02 -3.83 22.56
N CYS A 356 -9.35 -3.31 23.74
CA CYS A 356 -8.42 -3.19 24.87
C CYS A 356 -7.88 -4.56 25.32
N PRO A 357 -6.57 -4.69 25.62
CA PRO A 357 -6.00 -5.93 26.18
C PRO A 357 -6.42 -6.22 27.63
N ASN A 358 -7.16 -5.30 28.26
CA ASN A 358 -7.74 -5.42 29.59
C ASN A 358 -6.74 -5.82 30.69
N LEU A 359 -5.62 -5.09 30.79
CA LEU A 359 -4.62 -5.26 31.86
C LEU A 359 -5.24 -5.14 33.27
N CYS A 360 -6.30 -4.34 33.40
CA CYS A 360 -7.08 -4.23 34.63
C CYS A 360 -7.79 -5.53 35.04
N MET A 361 -8.22 -6.35 34.06
CA MET A 361 -8.80 -7.67 34.30
C MET A 361 -7.70 -8.68 34.64
N GLN A 362 -6.57 -8.64 33.93
CA GLN A 362 -5.42 -9.54 34.16
C GLN A 362 -4.82 -9.40 35.57
N ASN A 363 -4.88 -8.19 36.15
CA ASN A 363 -4.37 -7.90 37.49
C ASN A 363 -5.49 -7.76 38.52
N CYS A 364 -6.70 -8.24 38.23
CA CYS A 364 -7.85 -8.07 39.12
C CYS A 364 -7.67 -8.93 40.37
N SER A 365 -7.67 -8.31 41.57
CA SER A 365 -7.55 -9.04 42.84
C SER A 365 -8.69 -10.04 43.08
N ARG A 366 -9.82 -9.87 42.39
CA ARG A 366 -10.97 -10.79 42.49
C ARG A 366 -10.68 -12.17 41.90
N GLN A 367 -9.69 -12.30 41.01
CA GLN A 367 -9.23 -13.61 40.49
C GLN A 367 -8.74 -14.56 41.59
N TYR A 368 -8.32 -14.04 42.76
CA TYR A 368 -7.96 -14.86 43.90
C TYR A 368 -9.16 -15.41 44.69
N VAL A 369 -10.38 -15.02 44.31
CA VAL A 369 -11.64 -15.43 44.95
C VAL A 369 -12.52 -16.20 43.95
N ASP A 370 -12.82 -15.60 42.81
CA ASP A 370 -13.61 -16.21 41.73
C ASP A 370 -13.07 -15.79 40.34
N GLU A 371 -13.76 -14.90 39.64
CA GLU A 371 -13.41 -14.43 38.30
C GLU A 371 -13.11 -12.92 38.29
N ALA A 372 -12.30 -12.51 37.32
CA ALA A 372 -12.05 -11.08 37.13
C ALA A 372 -13.36 -10.36 36.77
N ILE A 373 -13.51 -9.13 37.28
CA ILE A 373 -14.65 -8.29 36.90
C ILE A 373 -14.59 -8.03 35.38
N ASP A 374 -15.66 -8.31 34.66
CA ASP A 374 -15.72 -8.12 33.21
C ASP A 374 -15.82 -6.63 32.82
N VAL A 375 -14.67 -5.97 32.81
CA VAL A 375 -14.55 -4.55 32.40
C VAL A 375 -14.89 -4.37 30.92
N ALA A 376 -14.73 -5.38 30.08
CA ALA A 376 -15.08 -5.31 28.67
C ALA A 376 -16.60 -5.24 28.48
N PHE A 377 -17.35 -6.07 29.19
CA PHE A 377 -18.82 -5.99 29.23
C PHE A 377 -19.29 -4.62 29.71
N LEU A 378 -18.70 -4.14 30.82
CA LEU A 378 -19.00 -2.80 31.31
C LEU A 378 -18.69 -1.73 30.24
N GLY A 379 -17.56 -1.82 29.54
CA GLY A 379 -17.22 -0.92 28.42
C GLY A 379 -18.29 -0.90 27.33
N ARG A 380 -18.74 -2.07 26.87
CA ARG A 380 -19.81 -2.21 25.86
C ARG A 380 -21.14 -1.62 26.32
N ALA A 381 -21.46 -1.70 27.61
CA ALA A 381 -22.72 -1.17 28.15
C ALA A 381 -22.85 0.37 27.98
N VAL A 382 -21.75 1.09 27.75
CA VAL A 382 -21.74 2.56 27.56
C VAL A 382 -22.23 2.99 26.16
N GLN A 383 -22.50 2.06 25.23
CA GLN A 383 -22.85 2.37 23.83
C GLN A 383 -24.01 3.37 23.66
N ALA A 384 -24.99 3.36 24.57
CA ALA A 384 -26.16 4.24 24.52
C ALA A 384 -25.96 5.58 25.26
N ALA A 385 -24.85 5.76 25.98
CA ALA A 385 -24.61 6.97 26.76
C ALA A 385 -24.33 8.18 25.86
N LYS A 386 -24.91 9.32 26.20
CA LYS A 386 -24.64 10.57 25.49
C LYS A 386 -23.28 11.14 25.93
N PRO A 387 -22.45 11.61 25.00
CA PRO A 387 -21.20 12.29 25.37
C PRO A 387 -21.50 13.58 26.15
N PRO A 388 -20.62 13.98 27.10
CA PRO A 388 -20.72 15.29 27.74
C PRO A 388 -20.69 16.41 26.70
N LYS A 389 -21.39 17.52 27.00
CA LYS A 389 -21.32 18.72 26.18
C LYS A 389 -19.95 19.38 26.35
N PRO A 390 -19.31 19.86 25.26
CA PRO A 390 -18.04 20.58 25.36
C PRO A 390 -18.22 21.91 26.09
N ALA A 391 -17.19 22.34 26.84
CA ALA A 391 -17.17 23.67 27.44
C ALA A 391 -17.06 24.77 26.36
N PRO A 392 -17.39 26.03 26.70
CA PRO A 392 -17.14 27.16 25.82
C PRO A 392 -15.67 27.26 25.41
N ALA A 393 -15.42 27.57 24.14
CA ALA A 393 -14.07 27.65 23.59
C ALA A 393 -13.25 28.76 24.26
N LEU A 394 -12.01 28.45 24.64
CA LEU A 394 -11.06 29.40 25.25
C LEU A 394 -10.36 30.33 24.24
N GLY A 395 -10.72 30.28 22.95
CA GLY A 395 -10.06 31.04 21.88
C GLY A 395 -8.64 30.57 21.51
N LYS A 396 -8.14 29.50 22.13
CA LYS A 396 -6.82 28.89 21.85
C LYS A 396 -6.94 27.79 20.80
N LYS A 397 -5.88 27.61 20.00
CA LYS A 397 -5.78 26.54 19.00
C LYS A 397 -4.64 25.59 19.37
N VAL A 398 -4.89 24.29 19.28
CA VAL A 398 -3.91 23.22 19.56
C VAL A 398 -3.89 22.27 18.36
N ALA A 399 -2.69 21.98 17.84
CA ALA A 399 -2.51 20.98 16.80
C ALA A 399 -2.19 19.61 17.44
N ILE A 400 -2.89 18.57 17.00
CA ILE A 400 -2.71 17.19 17.48
C ILE A 400 -2.15 16.36 16.32
N ILE A 401 -0.97 15.78 16.51
CA ILE A 401 -0.30 14.98 15.49
C ILE A 401 -0.55 13.50 15.82
N GLY A 402 -1.30 12.82 14.93
CA GLY A 402 -1.63 11.39 15.02
C GLY A 402 -3.11 11.13 15.25
N GLY A 403 -3.73 10.32 14.38
CA GLY A 403 -5.15 9.96 14.43
C GLY A 403 -5.47 8.69 15.23
N GLY A 404 -4.52 8.17 16.01
CA GLY A 404 -4.73 6.98 16.84
C GLY A 404 -5.51 7.29 18.14
N PRO A 405 -5.79 6.26 18.97
CA PRO A 405 -6.55 6.42 20.21
C PRO A 405 -5.99 7.48 21.17
N GLY A 406 -4.66 7.62 21.24
CA GLY A 406 -4.01 8.66 22.05
C GLY A 406 -4.29 10.08 21.56
N GLY A 407 -4.23 10.30 20.24
CA GLY A 407 -4.54 11.60 19.63
C GLY A 407 -6.02 11.96 19.75
N MET A 408 -6.91 10.99 19.54
CA MET A 408 -8.35 11.17 19.76
C MET A 408 -8.68 11.49 21.22
N ASN A 409 -8.04 10.80 22.18
CA ASN A 409 -8.23 11.10 23.60
C ASN A 409 -7.70 12.49 23.96
N ALA A 410 -6.54 12.89 23.43
CA ALA A 410 -6.04 14.25 23.64
C ALA A 410 -7.02 15.31 23.10
N ALA A 411 -7.60 15.08 21.91
CA ALA A 411 -8.61 15.97 21.34
C ALA A 411 -9.85 16.06 22.24
N TRP A 412 -10.32 14.92 22.75
CA TRP A 412 -11.46 14.83 23.65
C TRP A 412 -11.23 15.61 24.96
N GLN A 413 -10.09 15.39 25.61
CA GLN A 413 -9.75 16.04 26.88
C GLN A 413 -9.53 17.55 26.73
N LEU A 414 -9.04 18.00 25.58
CA LEU A 414 -8.83 19.43 25.29
C LEU A 414 -10.11 20.16 24.84
N ALA A 415 -11.11 19.42 24.34
CA ALA A 415 -12.40 19.98 23.91
C ALA A 415 -13.45 20.03 25.02
N LYS A 416 -13.24 19.26 26.10
CA LYS A 416 -14.04 19.30 27.32
C LYS A 416 -13.68 20.55 28.13
#